data_AF-A0A662GBC8-F1
#
_entry.id   AF-A0A662GBC8-F1
#
_cell.length_a   1.000
_cell.length_b   1.000
_cell.length_c   1.000
_cell.angle_alpha   90.00
_cell.angle_beta   90.00
_cell.angle_gamma   90.00
#
_symmetry.space_group_name_H-M   'P 1'
#
loop_
_entity.id
_entity.type
_entity.pdbx_description
1 polymer ?
#
loop_
_entity_poly.entity_id
_entity_poly.type
_entity_poly.pdbx_seq_one_letter_code
_entity_poly.pdbx_strand_id
1 'polypeptide(L)'
;MARYSDFASSEEAVLVETDDFALVYDKQNKAFHKKRWSSSTKSWSNGWRAPFSAIVCKDGSTVWAEDSDGKTIASGEAGVDDASVIQSAINNTPSYGVCKLIGDFTITSAIKVDAYKILDMEGAYLNNSNNSDYCIRVERENDYSLYVNIIGGHISGGAGGVKITSAMFCKLIRTRVLSCNVGLDVYGGEKGSWYNEFHQVDMISCSDKGVYIHKGADFTNNVAYFGGIIENCGIGVYIESGDGHNFHGTDIEGNNNYDIYNDTGKTTLFGCRIENPGKSSVYCGSGYILIIGGYQEIGGYAGSTENIHILRQDGRLRVRNLEFNCAYSGTKYVYLGSEKDSEVQFYDVWHGDYVLKFIVGQRENPLNPGLIFKSASKFEYFGIQLPYETKTSDSYLTFKNIVFADASSAPITLTLHDSYKNYHYYIAKIDDTDNVVTIAKSDSYTINGRSSYKLHKKEWVMITFDGSEWRARPEERNYDAATFSGDGSTTDFLIGAHGLSVTDASKIVVKVSPVSSDAINASPCVGYVDPADTTKIRVKFSSAPASGADNVQIVWEAQVIS
;
A
#
# COMPACT_ATOMS: atom_id res chain seq x y z
N MET A 1 17.14 28.57 31.71
CA MET A 1 15.68 28.53 31.48
C MET A 1 14.99 29.16 32.67
N ALA A 2 13.86 29.83 32.48
CA ALA A 2 13.15 30.47 33.60
C ALA A 2 12.32 29.39 34.30
N ARG A 3 12.41 29.27 35.64
CA ARG A 3 11.68 28.22 36.35
C ARG A 3 10.22 28.62 36.56
N TYR A 4 9.26 27.71 36.37
CA TYR A 4 7.85 27.99 36.66
C TYR A 4 7.63 28.42 38.10
N SER A 5 8.36 27.82 39.04
CA SER A 5 8.33 28.24 40.45
C SER A 5 8.50 29.74 40.66
N ASP A 6 9.22 30.41 39.75
CA ASP A 6 9.51 31.84 39.82
C ASP A 6 8.34 32.71 39.31
N PHE A 7 7.37 32.12 38.61
CA PHE A 7 6.19 32.78 38.03
C PHE A 7 4.85 32.24 38.55
N ALA A 8 4.87 31.19 39.38
CA ALA A 8 3.67 30.62 39.96
C ALA A 8 2.97 31.63 40.87
N SER A 9 1.64 31.71 40.79
CA SER A 9 0.87 32.58 41.67
C SER A 9 0.82 32.02 43.11
N SER A 10 0.43 32.83 44.09
CA SER A 10 0.24 32.37 45.48
C SER A 10 -0.77 31.23 45.60
N GLU A 11 -1.73 31.20 44.68
CA GLU A 11 -2.79 30.20 44.60
C GLU A 11 -2.35 28.89 43.93
N GLU A 12 -1.11 28.81 43.49
CA GLU A 12 -0.58 27.63 42.80
C GLU A 12 0.50 26.94 43.63
N ALA A 13 0.58 25.61 43.53
CA ALA A 13 1.68 24.81 44.04
C ALA A 13 2.29 24.02 42.89
N VAL A 14 3.58 24.24 42.62
CA VAL A 14 4.31 23.52 41.57
C VAL A 14 4.74 22.17 42.13
N LEU A 15 4.34 21.08 41.47
CA LEU A 15 4.62 19.72 41.91
C LEU A 15 5.80 19.12 41.15
N VAL A 16 5.79 19.32 39.83
CA VAL A 16 6.82 18.85 38.91
C VAL A 16 7.12 19.99 37.95
N GLU A 17 8.39 20.22 37.69
CA GLU A 17 8.83 21.23 36.74
C GLU A 17 9.93 20.66 35.85
N THR A 18 9.81 20.91 34.56
CA THR A 18 10.78 20.58 33.53
C THR A 18 11.00 21.79 32.64
N ASP A 19 11.98 21.69 31.75
CA ASP A 19 12.29 22.71 30.75
C ASP A 19 11.10 23.02 29.80
N ASP A 20 10.17 22.07 29.64
CA ASP A 20 9.06 22.19 28.69
C ASP A 20 7.69 22.36 29.35
N PHE A 21 7.48 21.78 30.55
CA PHE A 21 6.20 21.83 31.24
C PHE A 21 6.33 21.83 32.77
N ALA A 22 5.29 22.33 33.43
CA ALA A 22 5.09 22.26 34.87
C ALA A 22 3.74 21.61 35.19
N LEU A 23 3.69 20.74 36.19
CA LEU A 23 2.47 20.24 36.79
C LEU A 23 2.17 21.07 38.04
N VAL A 24 1.00 21.68 38.08
CA VAL A 24 0.63 22.71 39.05
C VAL A 24 -0.68 22.31 39.71
N TYR A 25 -0.77 22.42 41.03
CA TYR A 25 -2.03 22.35 41.75
C TYR A 25 -2.56 23.76 41.99
N ASP A 26 -3.72 24.07 41.41
CA ASP A 26 -4.48 25.29 41.68
C ASP A 26 -5.29 25.09 42.97
N LYS A 27 -4.92 25.81 44.02
CA LYS A 27 -5.53 25.72 45.35
C LYS A 27 -6.95 26.30 45.37
N GLN A 28 -7.23 27.30 44.53
CA GLN A 28 -8.52 27.96 44.47
C GLN A 28 -9.55 27.03 43.83
N ASN A 29 -9.20 26.42 42.70
CA ASN A 29 -10.07 25.49 41.97
C ASN A 29 -9.95 24.04 42.46
N LYS A 30 -8.99 23.77 43.36
CA LYS A 30 -8.65 22.45 43.89
C LYS A 30 -8.38 21.43 42.78
N ALA A 31 -7.73 21.85 41.70
CA ALA A 31 -7.50 21.06 40.50
C ALA A 31 -6.02 21.04 40.10
N PHE A 32 -5.59 20.00 39.38
CA PHE A 32 -4.26 19.94 38.79
C PHE A 32 -4.31 20.45 37.35
N HIS A 33 -3.33 21.26 36.96
CA HIS A 33 -3.16 21.78 35.61
C HIS A 33 -1.74 21.54 35.13
N LYS A 34 -1.60 21.26 33.83
CA LYS A 34 -0.31 21.27 33.16
C LYS A 34 -0.11 22.62 32.49
N LYS A 35 1.01 23.28 32.77
CA LYS A 35 1.43 24.51 32.07
C LYS A 35 2.62 24.24 31.19
N ARG A 36 2.68 24.90 30.03
CA ARG A 36 3.81 24.78 29.10
C ARG A 36 4.60 26.07 29.07
N TRP A 37 5.92 25.95 28.99
CA TRP A 37 6.79 27.09 28.72
C TRP A 37 6.71 27.46 27.24
N SER A 38 6.31 28.69 26.95
CA SER A 38 6.36 29.25 25.60
C SER A 38 7.67 29.99 25.41
N SER A 39 8.57 29.43 24.62
CA SER A 39 9.89 30.03 24.37
C SER A 39 9.81 31.34 23.55
N SER A 40 8.75 31.53 22.77
CA SER A 40 8.49 32.72 21.95
C SER A 40 7.96 33.88 22.78
N THR A 41 7.02 33.61 23.70
CA THR A 41 6.42 34.65 24.57
C THR A 41 7.11 34.77 25.93
N LYS A 42 8.08 33.89 26.23
CA LYS A 42 8.77 33.79 27.53
C LYS A 42 7.80 33.75 28.70
N SER A 43 6.70 33.03 28.54
CA SER A 43 5.64 32.93 29.54
C SER A 43 5.12 31.51 29.64
N TRP A 44 4.59 31.20 30.82
CA TRP A 44 3.88 29.95 31.06
C TRP A 44 2.41 30.15 30.74
N SER A 45 1.88 29.34 29.83
CA SER A 45 0.48 29.43 29.43
C SER A 45 -0.33 28.26 29.98
N ASN A 46 -1.56 28.56 30.39
CA ASN A 46 -2.58 27.55 30.68
C ASN A 46 -3.13 26.93 29.38
N GLY A 47 -2.84 27.53 28.22
CA GLY A 47 -3.37 27.13 26.92
C GLY A 47 -2.61 25.98 26.29
N TRP A 48 -2.43 24.86 27.00
CA TRP A 48 -2.14 23.60 26.32
C TRP A 48 -3.40 23.22 25.55
N ARG A 49 -3.48 23.62 24.28
CA ARG A 49 -4.41 22.98 23.37
C ARG A 49 -3.84 21.60 23.10
N ALA A 50 -4.55 20.59 23.60
CA ALA A 50 -4.26 19.23 23.25
C ALA A 50 -4.18 19.10 21.71
N PRO A 51 -3.39 18.16 21.17
CA PRO A 51 -3.34 17.90 19.72
C PRO A 51 -4.66 17.32 19.16
N PHE A 52 -5.71 17.29 19.97
CA PHE A 52 -7.05 16.84 19.65
C PHE A 52 -8.07 17.90 20.04
N SER A 53 -9.23 17.88 19.39
CA SER A 53 -10.39 18.70 19.75
C SER A 53 -11.27 18.00 20.79
N ALA A 54 -11.36 16.69 20.71
CA ALA A 54 -11.97 15.82 21.70
C ALA A 54 -11.15 14.54 21.83
N ILE A 55 -11.14 13.94 23.01
CA ILE A 55 -10.56 12.62 23.25
C ILE A 55 -11.56 11.74 24.00
N VAL A 56 -11.56 10.46 23.67
CA VAL A 56 -12.28 9.42 24.39
C VAL A 56 -11.29 8.44 24.98
N CYS A 57 -11.40 8.23 26.28
CA CYS A 57 -10.56 7.35 27.07
C CYS A 57 -11.42 6.33 27.81
N LYS A 58 -10.79 5.23 28.21
CA LYS A 58 -11.41 4.22 29.07
C LYS A 58 -10.45 3.82 30.19
N ASP A 59 -10.98 3.69 31.40
CA ASP A 59 -10.26 3.23 32.59
C ASP A 59 -11.16 2.27 33.36
N GLY A 60 -10.80 0.98 33.33
CA GLY A 60 -11.56 -0.09 33.96
C GLY A 60 -13.05 -0.07 33.57
N SER A 61 -13.89 0.39 34.50
CA SER A 61 -15.35 0.41 34.40
C SER A 61 -15.93 1.67 33.76
N THR A 62 -15.13 2.69 33.41
CA THR A 62 -15.64 3.98 32.92
C THR A 62 -15.05 4.32 31.57
N VAL A 63 -15.93 4.75 30.65
CA VAL A 63 -15.57 5.41 29.40
C VAL A 63 -15.97 6.88 29.51
N TRP A 64 -15.09 7.80 29.13
CA TRP A 64 -15.40 9.23 29.14
C TRP A 64 -14.81 9.93 27.94
N ALA A 65 -15.42 11.05 27.59
CA ALA A 65 -14.98 11.98 26.59
C ALA A 65 -14.70 13.35 27.22
N GLU A 66 -13.63 14.00 26.80
CA GLU A 66 -13.28 15.36 27.19
C GLU A 66 -12.85 16.19 25.98
N ASP A 67 -13.07 17.49 26.04
CA ASP A 67 -12.61 18.43 25.01
C ASP A 67 -11.12 18.77 25.16
N SER A 68 -10.61 19.61 24.27
CA SER A 68 -9.20 20.03 24.28
C SER A 68 -8.77 20.79 25.54
N ASP A 69 -9.72 21.29 26.33
CA ASP A 69 -9.49 22.00 27.59
C ASP A 69 -9.62 21.08 28.82
N GLY A 70 -9.87 19.78 28.59
CA GLY A 70 -10.06 18.76 29.64
C GLY A 70 -11.44 18.80 30.27
N LYS A 71 -12.41 19.51 29.68
CA LYS A 71 -13.78 19.53 30.18
C LYS A 71 -14.53 18.30 29.66
N THR A 72 -15.20 17.60 30.57
CA THR A 72 -16.01 16.42 30.23
C THR A 72 -17.11 16.77 29.23
N ILE A 73 -17.12 16.05 28.12
CA ILE A 73 -18.17 16.06 27.08
C ILE A 73 -19.25 15.05 27.45
N ALA A 74 -18.85 13.82 27.79
CA ALA A 74 -19.74 12.70 28.12
C ALA A 74 -19.01 11.65 28.97
N SER A 75 -19.77 10.78 29.63
CA SER A 75 -19.24 9.62 30.35
C SER A 75 -20.28 8.51 30.41
N GLY A 76 -19.84 7.25 30.45
CA GLY A 76 -20.69 6.06 30.51
C GLY A 76 -20.01 4.89 31.22
N GLU A 77 -20.80 3.85 31.48
CA GLU A 77 -20.30 2.57 32.00
C GLU A 77 -19.66 1.78 30.86
N ALA A 78 -18.40 1.38 31.05
CA ALA A 78 -17.63 0.76 30.00
C ALA A 78 -18.12 -0.67 29.71
N GLY A 79 -18.22 -1.01 28.42
CA GLY A 79 -18.66 -2.35 27.98
C GLY A 79 -20.18 -2.51 27.83
N VAL A 80 -20.97 -1.47 28.10
CA VAL A 80 -22.42 -1.46 27.83
C VAL A 80 -22.68 -0.97 26.40
N ASP A 81 -22.41 0.31 26.13
CA ASP A 81 -22.40 0.87 24.78
C ASP A 81 -21.46 2.09 24.74
N ASP A 82 -20.17 1.82 24.49
CA ASP A 82 -19.14 2.87 24.47
C ASP A 82 -19.33 3.81 23.26
N ALA A 83 -20.09 3.37 22.23
CA ALA A 83 -20.36 4.12 21.02
C ALA A 83 -21.08 5.44 21.30
N SER A 84 -21.97 5.51 22.29
CA SER A 84 -22.70 6.72 22.66
C SER A 84 -21.79 7.85 23.20
N VAL A 85 -20.75 7.48 23.96
CA VAL A 85 -19.75 8.42 24.47
C VAL A 85 -18.84 8.87 23.35
N ILE A 86 -18.42 7.95 22.47
CA ILE A 86 -17.64 8.26 21.28
C ILE A 86 -18.40 9.21 20.34
N GLN A 87 -19.67 8.94 20.09
CA GLN A 87 -20.51 9.78 19.25
C GLN A 87 -20.63 11.20 19.84
N SER A 88 -20.73 11.32 21.16
CA SER A 88 -20.77 12.63 21.83
C SER A 88 -19.48 13.42 21.60
N ALA A 89 -18.31 12.76 21.64
CA ALA A 89 -17.03 13.39 21.35
C ALA A 89 -16.92 13.84 19.89
N ILE A 90 -17.36 13.01 18.94
CA ILE A 90 -17.37 13.35 17.51
C ILE A 90 -18.31 14.53 17.24
N ASN A 91 -19.48 14.57 17.90
CA ASN A 91 -20.43 15.67 17.75
C ASN A 91 -19.88 16.99 18.32
N ASN A 92 -19.05 16.92 19.36
CA ASN A 92 -18.37 18.08 19.93
C ASN A 92 -17.15 18.52 19.12
N THR A 93 -16.60 17.64 18.29
CA THR A 93 -15.45 17.93 17.43
C THR A 93 -15.84 18.93 16.34
N PRO A 94 -15.20 20.10 16.25
CA PRO A 94 -15.47 21.08 15.20
C PRO A 94 -15.01 20.56 13.83
N SER A 95 -15.44 21.23 12.76
CA SER A 95 -14.91 20.95 11.42
C SER A 95 -13.38 21.14 11.38
N TYR A 96 -12.72 20.22 10.70
CA TYR A 96 -11.28 19.96 10.66
C TYR A 96 -10.65 19.65 12.03
N GLY A 97 -11.48 19.40 13.05
CA GLY A 97 -11.05 18.94 14.37
C GLY A 97 -10.70 17.47 14.39
N VAL A 98 -9.98 17.08 15.44
CA VAL A 98 -9.54 15.70 15.67
C VAL A 98 -10.28 15.14 16.87
N CYS A 99 -11.03 14.05 16.66
CA CYS A 99 -11.56 13.22 17.72
C CYS A 99 -10.61 12.03 17.91
N LYS A 100 -9.96 11.95 19.07
CA LYS A 100 -9.00 10.88 19.38
C LYS A 100 -9.63 9.79 20.24
N LEU A 101 -9.38 8.53 19.94
CA LEU A 101 -9.82 7.38 20.73
C LEU A 101 -8.60 6.65 21.30
N ILE A 102 -8.62 6.33 22.59
CA ILE A 102 -7.58 5.53 23.26
C ILE A 102 -8.23 4.50 24.17
N GLY A 103 -7.97 3.22 23.92
CA GLY A 103 -8.47 2.09 24.72
C GLY A 103 -9.32 1.08 23.95
N ASP A 104 -9.91 0.15 24.70
CA ASP A 104 -10.68 -0.97 24.14
C ASP A 104 -12.19 -0.73 24.33
N PHE A 105 -12.92 -0.50 23.24
CA PHE A 105 -14.31 -0.07 23.26
C PHE A 105 -15.26 -1.19 22.80
N THR A 106 -16.38 -1.36 23.50
CA THR A 106 -17.48 -2.23 23.06
C THR A 106 -18.51 -1.41 22.30
N ILE A 107 -18.69 -1.75 21.04
CA ILE A 107 -19.55 -1.03 20.09
C ILE A 107 -20.81 -1.88 19.86
N THR A 108 -21.96 -1.37 20.31
CA THR A 108 -23.26 -2.01 20.07
C THR A 108 -24.13 -1.24 19.08
N SER A 109 -23.73 -0.02 18.74
CA SER A 109 -24.36 0.84 17.75
C SER A 109 -23.32 1.53 16.87
N ALA A 110 -23.69 1.85 15.63
CA ALA A 110 -22.77 2.45 14.67
C ALA A 110 -22.30 3.85 15.10
N ILE A 111 -20.99 4.10 15.00
CA ILE A 111 -20.38 5.41 15.20
C ILE A 111 -20.43 6.19 13.88
N LYS A 112 -21.09 7.34 13.88
CA LYS A 112 -21.28 8.18 12.70
C LYS A 112 -20.24 9.32 12.67
N VAL A 113 -19.55 9.43 11.55
CA VAL A 113 -18.59 10.51 11.27
C VAL A 113 -19.07 11.29 10.05
N ASP A 114 -19.42 12.56 10.27
CA ASP A 114 -19.85 13.49 9.22
C ASP A 114 -18.67 14.27 8.64
N ALA A 115 -18.97 15.17 7.70
CA ALA A 115 -17.98 15.88 6.89
C ALA A 115 -16.97 16.68 7.72
N TYR A 116 -15.76 16.76 7.18
CA TYR A 116 -14.63 17.56 7.65
C TYR A 116 -14.19 17.15 9.06
N LYS A 117 -14.06 15.87 9.36
CA LYS A 117 -13.58 15.40 10.67
C LYS A 117 -12.44 14.42 10.53
N ILE A 118 -11.58 14.42 11.53
CA ILE A 118 -10.51 13.44 11.69
C ILE A 118 -10.87 12.57 12.88
N LEU A 119 -11.05 11.28 12.65
CA LEU A 119 -11.18 10.27 13.69
C LEU A 119 -9.83 9.55 13.83
N ASP A 120 -9.07 9.92 14.86
CA ASP A 120 -7.79 9.30 15.19
C ASP A 120 -8.02 8.14 16.18
N MET A 121 -7.85 6.92 15.69
CA MET A 121 -7.99 5.67 16.43
C MET A 121 -6.62 5.02 16.68
N GLU A 122 -5.50 5.73 16.51
CA GLU A 122 -4.18 5.21 16.89
C GLU A 122 -4.14 4.92 18.39
N GLY A 123 -4.22 3.63 18.75
CA GLY A 123 -4.29 3.15 20.14
C GLY A 123 -5.69 2.71 20.58
N ALA A 124 -6.65 2.59 19.66
CA ALA A 124 -7.98 2.08 19.95
C ALA A 124 -8.24 0.68 19.35
N TYR A 125 -8.96 -0.14 20.12
CA TYR A 125 -9.55 -1.40 19.66
C TYR A 125 -11.08 -1.30 19.79
N LEU A 126 -11.81 -1.48 18.70
CA LEU A 126 -13.26 -1.42 18.64
C LEU A 126 -13.82 -2.83 18.46
N ASN A 127 -14.40 -3.39 19.52
CA ASN A 127 -15.12 -4.65 19.48
C ASN A 127 -16.56 -4.41 19.00
N ASN A 128 -16.81 -4.74 17.74
CA ASN A 128 -18.07 -4.58 17.04
C ASN A 128 -18.92 -5.87 17.02
N SER A 129 -18.51 -6.92 17.76
CA SER A 129 -19.15 -8.25 17.70
C SER A 129 -20.65 -8.26 18.02
N ASN A 130 -21.11 -7.31 18.84
CA ASN A 130 -22.51 -7.19 19.25
C ASN A 130 -23.31 -6.18 18.42
N ASN A 131 -22.70 -5.57 17.41
CA ASN A 131 -23.35 -4.61 16.52
C ASN A 131 -23.88 -5.32 15.26
N SER A 132 -25.17 -5.18 15.00
CA SER A 132 -25.82 -5.66 13.78
C SER A 132 -25.65 -4.74 12.59
N ASP A 133 -25.03 -3.57 12.77
CA ASP A 133 -24.67 -2.59 11.75
C ASP A 133 -23.14 -2.53 11.58
N TYR A 134 -22.65 -1.57 10.81
CA TYR A 134 -21.22 -1.27 10.69
C TYR A 134 -20.69 -0.59 11.95
N CYS A 135 -19.43 -0.85 12.33
CA CYS A 135 -18.78 -0.19 13.46
C CYS A 135 -18.70 1.33 13.24
N ILE A 136 -18.26 1.73 12.05
CA ILE A 136 -18.12 3.15 11.66
C ILE A 136 -18.90 3.41 10.37
N ARG A 137 -19.68 4.50 10.36
CA ARG A 137 -20.39 5.01 9.18
C ARG A 137 -19.91 6.42 8.87
N VAL A 138 -19.26 6.60 7.73
CA VAL A 138 -19.00 7.90 7.12
C VAL A 138 -20.21 8.26 6.29
N GLU A 139 -21.09 9.07 6.87
CA GLU A 139 -22.35 9.48 6.23
C GLU A 139 -22.78 10.85 6.69
N ARG A 140 -23.48 11.57 5.80
CA ARG A 140 -24.11 12.85 6.07
C ARG A 140 -25.48 12.86 5.42
N GLU A 141 -26.48 13.30 6.16
CA GLU A 141 -27.84 13.30 5.67
C GLU A 141 -27.99 14.29 4.50
N ASN A 142 -28.58 13.82 3.39
CA ASN A 142 -28.89 14.59 2.19
C ASN A 142 -27.70 15.26 1.46
N ASP A 143 -26.45 14.97 1.84
CA ASP A 143 -25.26 15.62 1.30
C ASP A 143 -24.03 14.70 1.37
N TYR A 144 -22.91 15.14 0.80
CA TYR A 144 -21.66 14.39 0.87
C TYR A 144 -21.02 14.45 2.25
N SER A 145 -20.46 13.32 2.69
CA SER A 145 -19.39 13.31 3.68
C SER A 145 -18.09 13.69 2.99
N LEU A 146 -17.61 14.91 3.22
CA LEU A 146 -16.43 15.46 2.56
C LEU A 146 -15.23 15.43 3.49
N TYR A 147 -14.05 15.05 3.00
CA TYR A 147 -12.78 15.16 3.73
C TYR A 147 -12.78 14.55 5.14
N VAL A 148 -13.41 13.38 5.29
CA VAL A 148 -13.35 12.60 6.53
C VAL A 148 -12.10 11.74 6.49
N ASN A 149 -11.26 11.83 7.53
CA ASN A 149 -10.07 10.99 7.66
C ASN A 149 -10.21 10.10 8.88
N ILE A 150 -10.14 8.79 8.69
CA ILE A 150 -10.06 7.80 9.76
C ILE A 150 -8.64 7.25 9.79
N ILE A 151 -7.98 7.32 10.93
CA ILE A 151 -6.55 7.02 11.06
C ILE A 151 -6.34 5.96 12.16
N GLY A 152 -5.65 4.87 11.83
CA GLY A 152 -5.27 3.84 12.77
C GLY A 152 -6.43 2.94 13.20
N GLY A 153 -6.22 2.25 14.32
CA GLY A 153 -7.23 1.48 15.03
C GLY A 153 -7.42 0.05 14.53
N HIS A 154 -7.97 -0.75 15.43
CA HIS A 154 -8.40 -2.12 15.17
C HIS A 154 -9.91 -2.20 15.31
N ILE A 155 -10.60 -2.78 14.33
CA ILE A 155 -12.04 -3.04 14.37
C ILE A 155 -12.22 -4.54 14.25
N SER A 156 -13.07 -5.14 15.10
CA SER A 156 -13.31 -6.59 15.02
C SER A 156 -14.76 -7.01 15.25
N GLY A 157 -15.25 -7.95 14.44
CA GLY A 157 -16.56 -8.57 14.61
C GLY A 157 -17.73 -7.77 14.01
N GLY A 158 -18.93 -8.34 14.12
CA GLY A 158 -20.19 -7.68 13.75
C GLY A 158 -20.51 -7.69 12.25
N ALA A 159 -21.56 -6.97 11.87
CA ALA A 159 -22.06 -6.96 10.51
C ALA A 159 -21.14 -6.21 9.51
N GLY A 160 -20.39 -5.21 9.97
CA GLY A 160 -19.38 -4.60 9.13
C GLY A 160 -18.38 -3.72 9.88
N GLY A 161 -17.20 -3.53 9.27
CA GLY A 161 -16.16 -2.67 9.84
C GLY A 161 -16.43 -1.20 9.58
N VAL A 162 -16.16 -0.75 8.36
CA VAL A 162 -16.32 0.66 7.96
C VAL A 162 -17.24 0.75 6.75
N LYS A 163 -18.25 1.60 6.82
CA LYS A 163 -19.10 1.97 5.68
C LYS A 163 -18.90 3.43 5.30
N ILE A 164 -18.72 3.68 4.02
CA ILE A 164 -18.58 5.01 3.43
C ILE A 164 -19.76 5.20 2.47
N THR A 165 -20.68 6.10 2.82
CA THR A 165 -21.91 6.32 2.06
C THR A 165 -21.97 7.76 1.58
N SER A 166 -22.19 7.95 0.27
CA SER A 166 -22.28 9.27 -0.35
C SER A 166 -21.13 10.18 0.10
N ALA A 167 -19.89 9.75 -0.12
CA ALA A 167 -18.71 10.43 0.42
C ALA A 167 -17.71 10.79 -0.67
N MET A 168 -17.02 11.91 -0.48
CA MET A 168 -16.00 12.37 -1.42
C MET A 168 -14.74 12.86 -0.71
N PHE A 169 -13.57 12.52 -1.27
CA PHE A 169 -12.25 12.88 -0.72
C PHE A 169 -12.00 12.37 0.71
N CYS A 170 -12.66 11.27 1.11
CA CYS A 170 -12.44 10.67 2.41
C CYS A 170 -11.26 9.69 2.39
N LYS A 171 -10.62 9.49 3.54
CA LYS A 171 -9.46 8.62 3.70
C LYS A 171 -9.62 7.65 4.85
N LEU A 172 -9.17 6.41 4.64
CA LEU A 172 -8.94 5.42 5.69
C LEU A 172 -7.46 5.05 5.68
N ILE A 173 -6.77 5.17 6.81
CA ILE A 173 -5.30 5.11 6.86
C ILE A 173 -4.86 4.18 8.00
N ARG A 174 -4.11 3.11 7.70
CA ARG A 174 -3.57 2.17 8.71
C ARG A 174 -4.62 1.56 9.65
N THR A 175 -5.82 1.33 9.14
CA THR A 175 -6.88 0.69 9.92
C THR A 175 -6.90 -0.80 9.63
N ARG A 176 -7.05 -1.61 10.67
CA ARG A 176 -7.19 -3.06 10.54
C ARG A 176 -8.60 -3.49 10.90
N VAL A 177 -9.26 -4.21 10.00
CA VAL A 177 -10.61 -4.72 10.16
C VAL A 177 -10.59 -6.25 10.12
N LEU A 178 -11.08 -6.87 11.19
CA LEU A 178 -10.92 -8.30 11.48
C LEU A 178 -12.26 -8.98 11.70
N SER A 179 -12.51 -10.09 11.02
CA SER A 179 -13.66 -10.95 11.35
C SER A 179 -15.03 -10.26 11.32
N CYS A 180 -15.18 -9.20 10.53
CA CYS A 180 -16.47 -8.57 10.25
C CYS A 180 -17.19 -9.33 9.13
N ASN A 181 -18.49 -9.13 8.94
CA ASN A 181 -19.13 -9.70 7.74
C ASN A 181 -18.65 -8.98 6.47
N VAL A 182 -18.71 -7.65 6.44
CA VAL A 182 -18.06 -6.82 5.42
C VAL A 182 -16.95 -5.96 6.04
N GLY A 183 -15.72 -6.01 5.52
CA GLY A 183 -14.61 -5.23 6.03
C GLY A 183 -14.78 -3.72 5.78
N LEU A 184 -14.74 -3.34 4.50
CA LEU A 184 -14.97 -1.99 4.01
C LEU A 184 -16.06 -1.97 2.94
N ASP A 185 -17.10 -1.19 3.18
CA ASP A 185 -18.22 -0.96 2.25
C ASP A 185 -18.17 0.47 1.71
N VAL A 186 -17.93 0.63 0.41
CA VAL A 186 -17.99 1.92 -0.30
C VAL A 186 -19.25 1.95 -1.16
N TYR A 187 -20.25 2.64 -0.62
CA TYR A 187 -21.59 2.70 -1.15
C TYR A 187 -21.88 4.06 -1.76
N GLY A 188 -22.38 4.09 -3.01
CA GLY A 188 -22.72 5.34 -3.68
C GLY A 188 -23.81 6.13 -2.95
N GLY A 189 -24.74 5.45 -2.29
CA GLY A 189 -25.86 6.12 -1.62
C GLY A 189 -26.70 6.94 -2.60
N GLU A 190 -27.25 8.06 -2.14
CA GLU A 190 -28.12 8.93 -2.96
C GLU A 190 -27.34 9.89 -3.86
N LYS A 191 -26.11 10.22 -3.46
CA LYS A 191 -25.32 11.26 -4.09
C LYS A 191 -24.11 10.72 -4.85
N GLY A 192 -23.75 9.46 -4.69
CA GLY A 192 -22.53 8.88 -5.25
C GLY A 192 -21.34 9.00 -4.30
N SER A 193 -20.35 8.15 -4.50
CA SER A 193 -19.13 8.12 -3.67
C SER A 193 -17.90 8.23 -4.56
N TRP A 194 -17.05 9.25 -4.36
CA TRP A 194 -15.99 9.58 -5.31
C TRP A 194 -14.65 9.97 -4.70
N TYR A 195 -13.56 9.58 -5.36
CA TYR A 195 -12.21 10.03 -5.00
C TYR A 195 -11.84 9.71 -3.54
N ASN A 196 -12.32 8.56 -3.04
CA ASN A 196 -11.98 8.09 -1.70
C ASN A 196 -10.69 7.26 -1.77
N GLU A 197 -9.80 7.45 -0.80
CA GLU A 197 -8.48 6.84 -0.78
C GLU A 197 -8.26 5.98 0.46
N PHE A 198 -7.71 4.79 0.29
CA PHE A 198 -7.44 3.86 1.38
C PHE A 198 -5.96 3.50 1.40
N HIS A 199 -5.28 3.75 2.51
CA HIS A 199 -3.84 3.67 2.62
C HIS A 199 -3.45 2.67 3.71
N GLN A 200 -2.80 1.57 3.32
CA GLN A 200 -2.34 0.51 4.22
C GLN A 200 -3.45 -0.02 5.14
N VAL A 201 -4.61 -0.28 4.55
CA VAL A 201 -5.77 -0.79 5.29
C VAL A 201 -5.79 -2.32 5.15
N ASP A 202 -5.98 -3.02 6.27
CA ASP A 202 -6.01 -4.47 6.32
C ASP A 202 -7.44 -4.97 6.50
N MET A 203 -7.90 -5.90 5.64
CA MET A 203 -9.19 -6.61 5.75
C MET A 203 -8.91 -8.10 5.88
N ILE A 204 -9.14 -8.67 7.06
CA ILE A 204 -8.71 -10.03 7.37
C ILE A 204 -9.88 -10.85 7.90
N SER A 205 -10.09 -12.03 7.32
CA SER A 205 -11.09 -12.99 7.77
C SER A 205 -12.53 -12.46 7.75
N CYS A 206 -12.86 -11.55 6.83
CA CYS A 206 -14.23 -11.04 6.72
C CYS A 206 -15.15 -12.09 6.08
N SER A 207 -16.28 -12.44 6.71
CA SER A 207 -17.04 -13.63 6.33
C SER A 207 -17.70 -13.55 4.95
N ASP A 208 -18.07 -12.35 4.49
CA ASP A 208 -18.64 -12.13 3.16
C ASP A 208 -17.67 -11.41 2.24
N LYS A 209 -17.30 -10.15 2.52
CA LYS A 209 -16.45 -9.34 1.63
C LYS A 209 -15.36 -8.61 2.41
N GLY A 210 -14.14 -8.61 1.91
CA GLY A 210 -13.07 -7.75 2.43
C GLY A 210 -13.36 -6.29 2.07
N VAL A 211 -13.42 -6.00 0.78
CA VAL A 211 -13.80 -4.69 0.21
C VAL A 211 -15.02 -4.86 -0.69
N TYR A 212 -16.07 -4.09 -0.45
CA TYR A 212 -17.29 -4.05 -1.24
C TYR A 212 -17.49 -2.65 -1.84
N ILE A 213 -17.48 -2.54 -3.16
CA ILE A 213 -17.71 -1.30 -3.89
C ILE A 213 -19.00 -1.46 -4.70
N HIS A 214 -20.03 -0.68 -4.37
CA HIS A 214 -21.30 -0.79 -5.07
C HIS A 214 -22.10 0.52 -5.15
N LYS A 215 -23.06 0.56 -6.08
CA LYS A 215 -23.94 1.71 -6.29
C LYS A 215 -25.10 1.70 -5.32
N GLY A 216 -25.57 2.91 -5.00
CA GLY A 216 -26.89 3.14 -4.46
C GLY A 216 -27.83 3.62 -5.56
N ALA A 217 -28.43 4.79 -5.34
CA ALA A 217 -29.10 5.52 -6.40
C ALA A 217 -28.10 6.11 -7.41
N ASP A 218 -26.86 6.35 -6.99
CA ASP A 218 -25.76 6.83 -7.82
C ASP A 218 -24.51 5.93 -7.69
N PHE A 219 -23.55 6.12 -8.59
CA PHE A 219 -22.35 5.31 -8.73
C PHE A 219 -21.29 5.62 -7.65
N THR A 220 -20.47 4.61 -7.37
CA THR A 220 -19.21 4.80 -6.67
C THR A 220 -18.11 4.85 -7.73
N ASN A 221 -17.35 5.95 -7.87
CA ASN A 221 -16.25 6.03 -8.86
C ASN A 221 -14.93 6.44 -8.20
N ASN A 222 -13.82 6.16 -8.86
CA ASN A 222 -12.50 6.64 -8.45
C ASN A 222 -12.11 6.28 -7.01
N VAL A 223 -12.40 5.05 -6.60
CA VAL A 223 -11.88 4.49 -5.33
C VAL A 223 -10.44 4.08 -5.55
N ALA A 224 -9.52 4.56 -4.71
CA ALA A 224 -8.11 4.21 -4.80
C ALA A 224 -7.64 3.50 -3.51
N TYR A 225 -6.98 2.36 -3.66
CA TYR A 225 -6.41 1.57 -2.57
C TYR A 225 -4.88 1.51 -2.74
N PHE A 226 -4.13 1.82 -1.69
CA PHE A 226 -2.67 1.91 -1.69
C PHE A 226 -2.09 1.04 -0.58
N GLY A 227 -1.47 -0.09 -0.94
CA GLY A 227 -0.92 -1.07 -0.01
C GLY A 227 -2.01 -1.86 0.73
N GLY A 228 -1.65 -2.43 1.88
CA GLY A 228 -2.55 -3.19 2.74
C GLY A 228 -2.72 -4.65 2.33
N ILE A 229 -3.40 -5.42 3.19
CA ILE A 229 -3.65 -6.85 3.02
C ILE A 229 -5.16 -7.11 2.99
N ILE A 230 -5.62 -7.87 2.00
CA ILE A 230 -7.01 -8.34 1.91
C ILE A 230 -6.97 -9.87 1.83
N GLU A 231 -7.16 -10.53 2.97
CA GLU A 231 -6.95 -11.97 3.06
C GLU A 231 -8.06 -12.74 3.80
N ASN A 232 -8.18 -14.02 3.44
CA ASN A 232 -9.06 -14.98 4.10
C ASN A 232 -10.54 -14.53 4.18
N CYS A 233 -10.96 -13.64 3.27
CA CYS A 233 -12.34 -13.15 3.24
C CYS A 233 -13.23 -14.06 2.38
N GLY A 234 -14.56 -13.93 2.48
CA GLY A 234 -15.48 -14.61 1.55
C GLY A 234 -15.13 -14.30 0.09
N ILE A 235 -15.12 -13.03 -0.26
CA ILE A 235 -14.53 -12.44 -1.47
C ILE A 235 -13.56 -11.35 -1.01
N GLY A 236 -12.37 -11.29 -1.60
CA GLY A 236 -11.39 -10.25 -1.27
C GLY A 236 -11.91 -8.87 -1.63
N VAL A 237 -12.06 -8.61 -2.93
CA VAL A 237 -12.58 -7.36 -3.50
C VAL A 237 -13.79 -7.66 -4.37
N TYR A 238 -14.94 -7.08 -4.04
CA TYR A 238 -16.18 -7.20 -4.81
C TYR A 238 -16.59 -5.83 -5.36
N ILE A 239 -16.61 -5.70 -6.68
CA ILE A 239 -16.93 -4.46 -7.40
C ILE A 239 -18.20 -4.69 -8.20
N GLU A 240 -19.32 -4.22 -7.67
CA GLU A 240 -20.62 -4.37 -8.33
C GLU A 240 -20.77 -3.39 -9.49
N SER A 241 -20.29 -2.17 -9.31
CA SER A 241 -20.47 -1.08 -10.27
C SER A 241 -19.52 0.07 -10.00
N GLY A 242 -19.32 0.93 -11.00
CA GLY A 242 -18.50 2.12 -10.86
C GLY A 242 -17.24 2.09 -11.71
N ASP A 243 -16.74 3.26 -12.06
CA ASP A 243 -15.59 3.41 -12.94
C ASP A 243 -14.38 4.00 -12.22
N GLY A 244 -13.19 3.65 -12.70
CA GLY A 244 -11.93 4.27 -12.29
C GLY A 244 -11.40 3.77 -10.94
N HIS A 245 -11.77 2.57 -10.52
CA HIS A 245 -11.23 1.98 -9.29
C HIS A 245 -9.77 1.57 -9.50
N ASN A 246 -8.91 1.83 -8.52
CA ASN A 246 -7.49 1.51 -8.61
C ASN A 246 -6.99 0.85 -7.33
N PHE A 247 -6.19 -0.21 -7.48
CA PHE A 247 -5.49 -0.87 -6.38
C PHE A 247 -3.99 -0.84 -6.67
N HIS A 248 -3.18 -0.46 -5.70
CA HIS A 248 -1.75 -0.23 -5.87
C HIS A 248 -0.97 -0.96 -4.79
N GLY A 249 -0.19 -1.97 -5.16
CA GLY A 249 0.67 -2.70 -4.22
C GLY A 249 -0.09 -3.39 -3.09
N THR A 250 -1.36 -3.75 -3.31
CA THR A 250 -2.20 -4.45 -2.34
C THR A 250 -2.00 -5.96 -2.48
N ASP A 251 -1.88 -6.65 -1.36
CA ASP A 251 -1.82 -8.10 -1.30
C ASP A 251 -3.24 -8.65 -1.12
N ILE A 252 -3.72 -9.46 -2.07
CA ILE A 252 -5.09 -10.00 -2.11
C ILE A 252 -4.99 -11.52 -2.21
N GLU A 253 -5.13 -12.22 -1.08
CA GLU A 253 -4.79 -13.64 -1.03
C GLU A 253 -5.69 -14.50 -0.14
N GLY A 254 -5.75 -15.80 -0.43
CA GLY A 254 -6.42 -16.79 0.43
C GLY A 254 -7.95 -16.62 0.57
N ASN A 255 -8.60 -15.87 -0.33
CA ASN A 255 -10.03 -15.62 -0.22
C ASN A 255 -10.88 -16.85 -0.59
N ASN A 256 -12.05 -17.02 0.03
CA ASN A 256 -12.80 -18.26 -0.05
C ASN A 256 -13.39 -18.53 -1.44
N ASN A 257 -13.93 -17.51 -2.10
CA ASN A 257 -14.58 -17.61 -3.40
C ASN A 257 -13.72 -17.00 -4.50
N TYR A 258 -13.41 -15.71 -4.38
CA TYR A 258 -12.61 -14.94 -5.34
C TYR A 258 -11.73 -13.95 -4.60
N ASP A 259 -10.52 -13.71 -5.10
CA ASP A 259 -9.72 -12.55 -4.65
C ASP A 259 -10.34 -11.27 -5.19
N ILE A 260 -10.75 -11.28 -6.45
CA ILE A 260 -11.38 -10.15 -7.12
C ILE A 260 -12.59 -10.63 -7.90
N TYR A 261 -13.74 -10.03 -7.63
CA TYR A 261 -14.95 -10.19 -8.38
C TYR A 261 -15.40 -8.82 -8.89
N ASN A 262 -15.34 -8.61 -10.19
CA ASN A 262 -15.77 -7.37 -10.82
C ASN A 262 -16.98 -7.63 -11.73
N ASP A 263 -18.17 -7.20 -11.32
CA ASP A 263 -19.39 -7.41 -12.08
C ASP A 263 -19.48 -6.44 -13.28
N THR A 264 -19.62 -5.14 -13.03
CA THR A 264 -19.84 -4.13 -14.07
C THR A 264 -18.86 -2.95 -14.05
N GLY A 265 -17.92 -2.91 -13.09
CA GLY A 265 -17.04 -1.77 -12.89
C GLY A 265 -15.77 -1.77 -13.75
N LYS A 266 -15.09 -0.62 -13.82
CA LYS A 266 -13.76 -0.50 -14.47
C LYS A 266 -12.67 -0.35 -13.42
N THR A 267 -11.78 -1.34 -13.36
CA THR A 267 -10.80 -1.47 -12.29
C THR A 267 -9.40 -1.68 -12.83
N THR A 268 -8.43 -1.01 -12.22
CA THR A 268 -7.00 -1.20 -12.52
C THR A 268 -6.25 -1.70 -11.29
N LEU A 269 -5.37 -2.68 -11.47
CA LEU A 269 -4.51 -3.24 -10.44
C LEU A 269 -3.06 -2.97 -10.82
N PHE A 270 -2.32 -2.28 -9.97
CA PHE A 270 -0.93 -1.89 -10.18
C PHE A 270 -0.03 -2.58 -9.16
N GLY A 271 0.84 -3.48 -9.60
CA GLY A 271 1.82 -4.13 -8.72
C GLY A 271 1.19 -4.90 -7.55
N CYS A 272 -0.06 -5.34 -7.68
CA CYS A 272 -0.77 -6.09 -6.64
C CYS A 272 -0.30 -7.56 -6.66
N ARG A 273 -0.33 -8.21 -5.49
CA ARG A 273 -0.14 -9.66 -5.37
C ARG A 273 -1.53 -10.30 -5.30
N ILE A 274 -1.79 -11.28 -6.15
CA ILE A 274 -3.09 -11.96 -6.22
C ILE A 274 -2.85 -13.46 -6.15
N GLU A 275 -3.24 -14.09 -5.03
CA GLU A 275 -2.93 -15.48 -4.76
C GLU A 275 -4.09 -16.24 -4.11
N ASN A 276 -4.73 -17.11 -4.88
CA ASN A 276 -5.73 -18.04 -4.33
C ASN A 276 -5.41 -19.48 -4.76
N PRO A 277 -4.47 -20.14 -4.06
CA PRO A 277 -4.02 -21.46 -4.44
C PRO A 277 -5.20 -22.45 -4.45
N GLY A 278 -5.43 -23.06 -5.61
CA GLY A 278 -6.47 -24.08 -5.80
C GLY A 278 -7.88 -23.54 -6.11
N LYS A 279 -8.06 -22.23 -6.28
CA LYS A 279 -9.36 -21.62 -6.61
C LYS A 279 -9.24 -20.55 -7.71
N SER A 280 -10.38 -19.94 -8.05
CA SER A 280 -10.41 -18.83 -9.00
C SER A 280 -10.09 -17.50 -8.34
N SER A 281 -8.94 -16.92 -8.68
CA SER A 281 -8.54 -15.62 -8.13
C SER A 281 -9.39 -14.46 -8.66
N VAL A 282 -9.66 -14.42 -9.98
CA VAL A 282 -10.30 -13.25 -10.61
C VAL A 282 -11.51 -13.69 -11.42
N TYR A 283 -12.64 -13.03 -11.15
CA TYR A 283 -13.86 -13.04 -11.96
C TYR A 283 -14.14 -11.64 -12.52
N CYS A 284 -14.48 -11.59 -13.80
CA CYS A 284 -14.93 -10.37 -14.47
C CYS A 284 -16.20 -10.66 -15.26
N GLY A 285 -17.29 -9.97 -14.91
CA GLY A 285 -18.56 -9.99 -15.62
C GLY A 285 -18.53 -9.07 -16.85
N SER A 286 -19.46 -8.12 -16.90
CA SER A 286 -19.52 -7.10 -17.96
C SER A 286 -18.61 -5.89 -17.74
N GLY A 287 -17.91 -5.83 -16.60
CA GLY A 287 -16.91 -4.81 -16.29
C GLY A 287 -15.60 -5.01 -17.03
N TYR A 288 -14.57 -4.27 -16.63
CA TYR A 288 -13.21 -4.38 -17.16
C TYR A 288 -12.18 -4.42 -16.03
N ILE A 289 -11.19 -5.31 -16.16
CA ILE A 289 -10.03 -5.35 -15.27
C ILE A 289 -8.75 -5.17 -16.09
N LEU A 290 -7.94 -4.19 -15.72
CA LEU A 290 -6.59 -4.00 -16.23
C LEU A 290 -5.57 -4.32 -15.13
N ILE A 291 -4.68 -5.27 -15.36
CA ILE A 291 -3.62 -5.67 -14.42
C ILE A 291 -2.27 -5.24 -14.99
N ILE A 292 -1.55 -4.39 -14.26
CA ILE A 292 -0.26 -3.81 -14.64
C ILE A 292 0.78 -4.16 -13.60
N GLY A 293 1.68 -5.08 -13.95
CA GLY A 293 2.67 -5.60 -13.01
C GLY A 293 2.04 -6.36 -11.83
N GLY A 294 2.89 -6.93 -10.99
CA GLY A 294 2.46 -7.74 -9.84
C GLY A 294 2.75 -9.23 -10.02
N TYR A 295 2.59 -9.96 -8.92
CA TYR A 295 2.78 -11.41 -8.86
C TYR A 295 1.41 -12.08 -8.82
N GLN A 296 1.21 -13.05 -9.70
CA GLN A 296 0.01 -13.89 -9.70
C GLN A 296 0.45 -15.35 -9.76
N GLU A 297 0.17 -16.09 -8.69
CA GLU A 297 0.32 -17.54 -8.70
C GLU A 297 -0.87 -18.18 -9.44
N ILE A 298 -0.63 -19.35 -10.03
CA ILE A 298 -1.49 -19.99 -11.04
C ILE A 298 -2.82 -20.48 -10.42
N GLY A 299 -3.74 -19.56 -10.18
CA GLY A 299 -5.17 -19.80 -10.00
C GLY A 299 -5.89 -19.74 -11.36
N GLY A 300 -6.92 -20.55 -11.56
CA GLY A 300 -7.69 -20.56 -12.81
C GLY A 300 -8.63 -19.35 -12.90
N TYR A 301 -8.63 -18.61 -14.01
CA TYR A 301 -9.67 -17.57 -14.23
C TYR A 301 -11.03 -18.23 -14.42
N ALA A 302 -12.07 -17.70 -13.78
CA ALA A 302 -13.46 -18.05 -14.04
C ALA A 302 -14.20 -16.81 -14.56
N GLY A 303 -14.85 -16.92 -15.71
CA GLY A 303 -15.51 -15.78 -16.40
C GLY A 303 -15.06 -15.65 -17.85
N SER A 304 -15.62 -14.69 -18.60
CA SER A 304 -15.12 -14.39 -19.94
C SER A 304 -13.74 -13.72 -19.81
N THR A 305 -12.71 -14.35 -20.35
CA THR A 305 -11.35 -13.78 -20.34
C THR A 305 -11.21 -12.53 -21.21
N GLU A 306 -12.24 -12.21 -22.00
CA GLU A 306 -12.27 -11.09 -22.94
C GLU A 306 -12.16 -9.72 -22.25
N ASN A 307 -12.58 -9.63 -20.99
CA ASN A 307 -12.61 -8.38 -20.22
C ASN A 307 -11.43 -8.21 -19.23
N ILE A 308 -10.46 -9.13 -19.27
CA ILE A 308 -9.28 -9.12 -18.41
C ILE A 308 -8.05 -8.87 -19.27
N HIS A 309 -7.37 -7.74 -19.04
CA HIS A 309 -6.15 -7.37 -19.74
C HIS A 309 -4.95 -7.43 -18.79
N ILE A 310 -3.91 -8.18 -19.16
CA ILE A 310 -2.73 -8.39 -18.30
C ILE A 310 -1.47 -7.91 -19.01
N LEU A 311 -0.84 -6.89 -18.44
CA LEU A 311 0.47 -6.40 -18.83
C LEU A 311 1.51 -6.96 -17.86
N ARG A 312 2.27 -7.95 -18.33
CA ARG A 312 3.33 -8.60 -17.56
C ARG A 312 4.62 -7.77 -17.57
N GLN A 313 5.42 -7.97 -16.53
CA GLN A 313 6.68 -7.26 -16.29
C GLN A 313 7.76 -7.57 -17.34
N ASP A 314 7.64 -8.67 -18.08
CA ASP A 314 8.54 -9.05 -19.20
C ASP A 314 8.16 -8.37 -20.53
N GLY A 315 7.35 -7.30 -20.49
CA GLY A 315 6.92 -6.57 -21.68
C GLY A 315 5.96 -7.34 -22.60
N ARG A 316 5.55 -8.56 -22.23
CA ARG A 316 4.63 -9.37 -23.04
C ARG A 316 3.19 -9.16 -22.61
N LEU A 317 2.44 -8.45 -23.43
CA LEU A 317 0.99 -8.45 -23.37
C LEU A 317 0.47 -9.79 -23.88
N ARG A 318 -0.12 -10.60 -23.00
CA ARG A 318 -0.76 -11.87 -23.38
C ARG A 318 -2.27 -11.65 -23.40
N VAL A 319 -2.79 -11.26 -24.55
CA VAL A 319 -4.25 -11.24 -24.79
C VAL A 319 -4.66 -12.63 -25.26
N ARG A 320 -5.52 -13.33 -24.51
CA ARG A 320 -6.09 -14.62 -24.93
C ARG A 320 -7.56 -14.43 -25.32
N ASN A 321 -7.93 -14.96 -26.48
CA ASN A 321 -9.29 -14.96 -27.06
C ASN A 321 -9.90 -13.56 -27.15
N LEU A 322 -9.63 -12.90 -28.27
CA LEU A 322 -10.34 -11.68 -28.64
C LEU A 322 -11.20 -12.02 -29.88
N GLU A 323 -12.48 -12.28 -29.66
CA GLU A 323 -13.48 -12.36 -30.72
C GLU A 323 -14.13 -10.98 -30.87
N PHE A 324 -13.74 -10.22 -31.89
CA PHE A 324 -14.39 -8.95 -32.18
C PHE A 324 -15.73 -9.22 -32.90
N ASN A 325 -16.83 -9.25 -32.16
CA ASN A 325 -18.16 -9.14 -32.77
C ASN A 325 -18.51 -7.66 -32.91
N CYS A 326 -18.24 -7.06 -34.08
CA CYS A 326 -18.60 -5.67 -34.36
C CYS A 326 -19.81 -5.57 -35.31
N ALA A 327 -20.94 -5.08 -34.78
CA ALA A 327 -21.96 -4.47 -35.63
C ALA A 327 -21.44 -3.10 -36.08
N TYR A 328 -21.31 -2.92 -37.38
CA TYR A 328 -20.60 -1.80 -38.01
C TYR A 328 -21.33 -0.45 -37.82
N SER A 329 -20.75 0.48 -37.06
CA SER A 329 -20.79 1.92 -37.38
C SER A 329 -19.70 2.69 -36.62
N GLY A 330 -18.62 3.05 -37.32
CA GLY A 330 -17.67 4.07 -36.85
C GLY A 330 -16.35 3.53 -36.28
N THR A 331 -15.27 4.09 -36.80
CA THR A 331 -13.85 3.75 -36.65
C THR A 331 -13.40 3.60 -35.18
N LYS A 332 -12.68 2.52 -34.87
CA LYS A 332 -11.96 2.35 -33.59
C LYS A 332 -10.56 1.78 -33.83
N TYR A 333 -9.57 2.32 -33.12
CA TYR A 333 -8.18 1.86 -33.09
C TYR A 333 -7.87 1.18 -31.75
N VAL A 334 -6.98 0.19 -31.77
CA VAL A 334 -6.37 -0.46 -30.59
C VAL A 334 -4.85 -0.41 -30.77
N TYR A 335 -4.09 -0.01 -29.75
CA TYR A 335 -2.62 0.08 -29.78
C TYR A 335 -1.99 -0.84 -28.74
N LEU A 336 -0.99 -1.62 -29.16
CA LEU A 336 -0.21 -2.52 -28.32
C LEU A 336 1.30 -2.34 -28.62
N GLY A 337 2.14 -2.25 -27.59
CA GLY A 337 3.61 -2.22 -27.72
C GLY A 337 4.23 -3.62 -27.56
N SER A 338 5.40 -3.84 -28.17
CA SER A 338 6.18 -5.08 -28.08
C SER A 338 7.68 -4.76 -28.00
N GLU A 339 8.46 -5.60 -27.31
CA GLU A 339 9.92 -5.47 -27.13
C GLU A 339 10.78 -6.06 -28.27
N LYS A 340 10.19 -6.71 -29.27
CA LYS A 340 10.90 -7.17 -30.49
C LYS A 340 10.02 -6.99 -31.71
N ASP A 341 10.61 -6.94 -32.91
CA ASP A 341 9.92 -6.93 -34.21
C ASP A 341 8.77 -7.95 -34.19
N SER A 342 7.56 -7.46 -33.96
CA SER A 342 6.37 -8.27 -33.83
C SER A 342 5.38 -7.75 -34.83
N GLU A 343 5.09 -8.56 -35.83
CA GLU A 343 4.03 -8.29 -36.78
C GLU A 343 2.70 -8.63 -36.09
N VAL A 344 1.89 -7.62 -35.78
CA VAL A 344 0.50 -7.83 -35.38
C VAL A 344 -0.33 -7.79 -36.64
N GLN A 345 -0.82 -8.95 -37.08
CA GLN A 345 -1.73 -9.09 -38.22
C GLN A 345 -3.16 -9.16 -37.71
N PHE A 346 -4.01 -8.24 -38.16
CA PHE A 346 -5.47 -8.35 -37.97
C PHE A 346 -6.05 -9.02 -39.22
N TYR A 347 -6.68 -10.18 -39.02
CA TYR A 347 -7.28 -10.99 -40.09
C TYR A 347 -8.79 -10.79 -40.10
N ASP A 348 -9.35 -10.34 -41.23
CA ASP A 348 -10.80 -10.35 -41.45
C ASP A 348 -11.20 -11.72 -42.03
N VAL A 349 -11.82 -12.54 -41.18
CA VAL A 349 -12.25 -13.89 -41.55
C VAL A 349 -13.38 -13.87 -42.60
N TRP A 350 -14.10 -12.75 -42.75
CA TRP A 350 -15.24 -12.65 -43.66
C TRP A 350 -14.86 -12.30 -45.11
N HIS A 351 -13.76 -11.59 -45.33
CA HIS A 351 -13.37 -11.14 -46.67
C HIS A 351 -12.02 -11.70 -47.15
N GLY A 352 -11.29 -12.44 -46.32
CA GLY A 352 -10.07 -13.16 -46.73
C GLY A 352 -8.86 -12.27 -47.05
N ASP A 353 -8.89 -11.00 -46.64
CA ASP A 353 -7.84 -10.02 -46.91
C ASP A 353 -7.36 -9.27 -45.65
N TYR A 354 -6.14 -8.75 -45.70
CA TYR A 354 -5.50 -7.98 -44.63
C TYR A 354 -6.03 -6.53 -44.61
N VAL A 355 -6.60 -6.08 -43.49
CA VAL A 355 -7.23 -4.75 -43.40
C VAL A 355 -6.28 -3.66 -42.86
N LEU A 356 -5.22 -4.00 -42.13
CA LEU A 356 -4.24 -2.99 -41.67
C LEU A 356 -2.90 -3.62 -41.26
N LYS A 357 -1.79 -3.06 -41.77
CA LYS A 357 -0.41 -3.50 -41.46
C LYS A 357 0.36 -2.37 -40.78
N PHE A 358 0.87 -2.61 -39.57
CA PHE A 358 1.86 -1.74 -38.94
C PHE A 358 3.23 -2.42 -38.96
N ILE A 359 4.26 -1.64 -39.31
CA ILE A 359 5.66 -1.99 -39.05
C ILE A 359 6.10 -1.08 -37.90
N VAL A 360 6.33 -1.65 -36.73
CA VAL A 360 6.96 -0.94 -35.61
C VAL A 360 8.45 -1.25 -35.73
N GLY A 361 9.23 -0.30 -36.27
CA GLY A 361 10.69 -0.40 -36.40
C GLY A 361 11.41 0.63 -35.52
N GLN A 362 12.67 0.35 -35.18
CA GLN A 362 13.57 1.21 -34.39
C GLN A 362 13.48 2.69 -34.81
N ARG A 363 13.40 3.59 -33.82
CA ARG A 363 13.38 5.04 -34.05
C ARG A 363 14.67 5.69 -33.55
N GLU A 364 15.57 6.01 -34.47
CA GLU A 364 16.63 7.01 -34.30
C GLU A 364 16.00 8.41 -34.28
N ASN A 365 15.47 8.88 -33.14
CA ASN A 365 15.27 10.32 -32.92
C ASN A 365 15.18 10.68 -31.41
N PRO A 366 16.22 11.28 -30.81
CA PRO A 366 16.35 11.44 -29.35
C PRO A 366 15.66 12.68 -28.73
N LEU A 367 14.81 13.44 -29.44
CA LEU A 367 14.34 14.75 -28.96
C LEU A 367 12.85 14.87 -28.61
N ASN A 368 12.14 13.79 -28.24
CA ASN A 368 10.77 13.95 -27.71
C ASN A 368 10.31 12.75 -26.84
N PRO A 369 10.56 12.73 -25.51
CA PRO A 369 9.99 11.74 -24.61
C PRO A 369 8.60 12.21 -24.18
N GLY A 370 7.66 12.13 -25.11
CA GLY A 370 6.27 12.47 -24.86
C GLY A 370 5.37 11.60 -25.71
N LEU A 371 4.79 10.57 -25.10
CA LEU A 371 3.56 9.99 -25.60
C LEU A 371 2.45 11.04 -25.36
N ILE A 372 2.38 12.05 -26.23
CA ILE A 372 1.33 13.07 -26.19
C ILE A 372 0.07 12.46 -26.80
N PHE A 373 -0.90 12.10 -25.96
CA PHE A 373 -2.26 11.84 -26.42
C PHE A 373 -2.90 13.19 -26.82
N LYS A 374 -2.86 13.52 -28.11
CA LYS A 374 -3.77 14.51 -28.71
C LYS A 374 -4.90 13.76 -29.39
N SER A 375 -6.08 13.74 -28.76
CA SER A 375 -7.32 13.31 -29.42
C SER A 375 -7.99 14.52 -30.07
N ALA A 376 -8.29 14.39 -31.36
CA ALA A 376 -9.35 15.15 -31.99
C ALA A 376 -10.70 14.63 -31.46
N SER A 377 -11.44 15.53 -30.80
CA SER A 377 -12.89 15.51 -30.53
C SER A 377 -13.57 14.15 -30.28
N LYS A 378 -14.06 13.97 -29.04
CA LYS A 378 -15.03 12.95 -28.56
C LYS A 378 -14.48 11.63 -28.00
N PHE A 379 -13.48 11.70 -27.12
CA PHE A 379 -13.38 10.74 -26.03
C PHE A 379 -13.50 11.49 -24.70
N GLU A 380 -14.52 11.16 -23.91
CA GLU A 380 -14.61 11.57 -22.51
C GLU A 380 -13.63 10.69 -21.71
N TYR A 381 -12.48 11.31 -21.41
CA TYR A 381 -11.42 10.98 -20.46
C TYR A 381 -11.43 9.60 -19.77
N PHE A 382 -10.52 8.73 -20.23
CA PHE A 382 -9.83 7.71 -19.40
C PHE A 382 -8.41 8.19 -19.06
N GLY A 383 -8.29 9.45 -18.65
CA GLY A 383 -7.00 10.07 -18.31
C GLY A 383 -6.70 9.91 -16.83
N ILE A 384 -6.19 8.75 -16.41
CA ILE A 384 -5.52 8.63 -15.11
C ILE A 384 -4.17 9.34 -15.24
N GLN A 385 -4.14 10.63 -14.96
CA GLN A 385 -2.89 11.40 -14.89
C GLN A 385 -2.31 11.21 -13.49
N LEU A 386 -1.62 10.08 -13.25
CA LEU A 386 -0.80 9.96 -12.05
C LEU A 386 0.32 11.00 -12.15
N PRO A 387 0.51 11.86 -11.14
CA PRO A 387 1.59 12.82 -11.16
C PRO A 387 2.93 12.06 -11.09
N TYR A 388 3.60 11.94 -12.23
CA TYR A 388 4.95 11.39 -12.32
C TYR A 388 5.97 12.51 -12.54
N GLU A 389 7.23 12.18 -12.31
CA GLU A 389 8.38 12.97 -12.73
C GLU A 389 9.47 12.08 -13.32
N THR A 390 10.21 12.61 -14.29
CA THR A 390 11.42 11.97 -14.82
C THR A 390 12.63 12.74 -14.30
N LYS A 391 13.63 12.03 -13.79
CA LYS A 391 14.89 12.60 -13.28
C LYS A 391 16.05 12.08 -14.12
N THR A 392 16.85 13.00 -14.66
CA THR A 392 18.04 12.71 -15.49
C THR A 392 19.33 13.17 -14.82
N SER A 393 19.26 13.64 -13.58
CA SER A 393 20.37 14.13 -12.77
C SER A 393 20.06 13.96 -11.28
N ASP A 394 21.05 14.18 -10.43
CA ASP A 394 20.87 14.26 -8.98
C ASP A 394 19.72 15.21 -8.62
N SER A 395 18.86 14.82 -7.68
CA SER A 395 17.65 15.57 -7.33
C SER A 395 17.11 15.21 -5.96
N TYR A 396 16.47 16.18 -5.31
CA TYR A 396 15.57 15.94 -4.19
C TYR A 396 14.19 15.56 -4.73
N LEU A 397 13.62 14.47 -4.21
CA LEU A 397 12.29 14.03 -4.60
C LEU A 397 11.23 14.94 -3.98
N THR A 398 10.23 15.29 -4.79
CA THR A 398 9.09 16.09 -4.34
C THR A 398 7.95 15.19 -3.90
N PHE A 399 6.77 15.73 -3.57
CA PHE A 399 5.57 14.95 -3.23
C PHE A 399 4.91 14.25 -4.43
N LYS A 400 5.71 13.73 -5.35
CA LYS A 400 5.23 12.90 -6.46
C LYS A 400 5.52 11.44 -6.19
N ASN A 401 4.49 10.62 -6.23
CA ASN A 401 4.57 9.22 -5.84
C ASN A 401 5.28 8.36 -6.89
N ILE A 402 5.44 8.80 -8.15
CA ILE A 402 6.06 8.02 -9.22
C ILE A 402 7.24 8.77 -9.84
N VAL A 403 8.42 8.18 -9.78
CA VAL A 403 9.66 8.73 -10.30
C VAL A 403 10.30 7.78 -11.30
N PHE A 404 10.49 8.26 -12.53
CA PHE A 404 11.27 7.58 -13.55
C PHE A 404 12.69 8.14 -13.55
N ALA A 405 13.66 7.32 -13.21
CA ALA A 405 15.05 7.67 -13.08
C ALA A 405 15.81 7.24 -14.35
N ASP A 406 16.36 8.19 -15.10
CA ASP A 406 17.14 7.96 -16.31
C ASP A 406 18.61 8.25 -16.03
N ALA A 407 19.38 7.19 -15.81
CA ALA A 407 20.82 7.25 -15.58
C ALA A 407 21.62 7.00 -16.88
N SER A 408 21.03 7.15 -18.06
CA SER A 408 21.68 6.80 -19.33
C SER A 408 22.97 7.58 -19.60
N SER A 409 23.09 8.81 -19.08
CA SER A 409 24.26 9.67 -19.27
C SER A 409 25.31 9.59 -18.16
N ALA A 410 24.88 9.37 -16.91
CA ALA A 410 25.72 9.23 -15.73
C ALA A 410 24.92 8.59 -14.58
N PRO A 411 25.58 8.02 -13.55
CA PRO A 411 24.91 7.65 -12.30
C PRO A 411 24.21 8.86 -11.68
N ILE A 412 23.04 8.65 -11.07
CA ILE A 412 22.26 9.73 -10.43
C ILE A 412 21.86 9.38 -8.99
N THR A 413 21.70 10.40 -8.17
CA THR A 413 21.28 10.30 -6.76
C THR A 413 19.93 10.98 -6.54
N LEU A 414 18.94 10.21 -6.13
CA LEU A 414 17.61 10.67 -5.73
C LEU A 414 17.54 10.75 -4.21
N THR A 415 17.50 11.95 -3.66
CA THR A 415 17.40 12.16 -2.21
C THR A 415 15.94 12.18 -1.79
N LEU A 416 15.56 11.28 -0.87
CA LEU A 416 14.20 11.23 -0.31
C LEU A 416 13.89 12.52 0.46
N HIS A 417 12.63 12.95 0.44
CA HIS A 417 12.19 14.11 1.20
C HIS A 417 12.26 13.86 2.72
N ASP A 418 12.30 14.92 3.53
CA ASP A 418 12.17 14.80 4.97
C ASP A 418 10.78 14.24 5.36
N SER A 419 10.81 13.26 6.24
CA SER A 419 9.77 12.30 6.56
C SER A 419 8.33 12.83 6.75
N TYR A 420 7.40 12.34 5.92
CA TYR A 420 5.99 12.23 6.29
C TYR A 420 5.65 10.75 6.50
N LYS A 421 5.13 10.40 7.68
CA LYS A 421 4.69 9.03 8.02
C LYS A 421 3.76 8.50 6.91
N ASN A 422 4.04 7.31 6.39
CA ASN A 422 3.35 6.62 5.29
C ASN A 422 3.44 7.27 3.90
N TYR A 423 4.44 8.11 3.65
CA TYR A 423 4.68 8.55 2.29
C TYR A 423 5.35 7.44 1.46
N HIS A 424 4.93 7.29 0.20
CA HIS A 424 5.41 6.26 -0.71
C HIS A 424 6.03 6.88 -1.97
N TYR A 425 7.22 6.38 -2.34
CA TYR A 425 7.82 6.61 -3.65
C TYR A 425 7.89 5.31 -4.43
N TYR A 426 7.38 5.32 -5.66
CA TYR A 426 7.61 4.30 -6.67
C TYR A 426 8.71 4.82 -7.60
N ILE A 427 9.92 4.29 -7.45
CA ILE A 427 11.09 4.74 -8.20
C ILE A 427 11.48 3.63 -9.16
N ALA A 428 11.51 3.91 -10.46
CA ALA A 428 11.91 2.96 -11.49
C ALA A 428 13.07 3.55 -12.29
N LYS A 429 14.17 2.79 -12.42
CA LYS A 429 15.23 3.10 -13.37
C LYS A 429 14.77 2.66 -14.77
N ILE A 430 14.79 3.57 -15.73
CA ILE A 430 14.16 3.34 -17.05
C ILE A 430 15.14 3.02 -18.17
N ASP A 431 16.43 3.26 -17.96
CA ASP A 431 17.49 2.96 -18.93
C ASP A 431 18.18 1.63 -18.59
N ASP A 432 18.87 1.03 -19.58
CA ASP A 432 19.55 -0.27 -19.45
C ASP A 432 21.08 -0.13 -19.29
N THR A 433 21.58 1.07 -18.99
CA THR A 433 23.02 1.29 -18.78
C THR A 433 23.46 0.75 -17.41
N ASP A 434 24.76 0.50 -17.27
CA ASP A 434 25.38 0.08 -16.01
C ASP A 434 25.48 1.20 -14.96
N ASN A 435 25.12 2.44 -15.34
CA ASN A 435 25.03 3.54 -14.39
C ASN A 435 23.97 3.25 -13.33
N VAL A 436 24.25 3.60 -12.07
CA VAL A 436 23.38 3.25 -10.94
C VAL A 436 22.48 4.44 -10.60
N VAL A 437 21.23 4.15 -10.25
CA VAL A 437 20.36 5.11 -9.57
C VAL A 437 20.48 4.86 -8.07
N THR A 438 21.04 5.82 -7.34
CA THR A 438 21.19 5.77 -5.88
C THR A 438 20.04 6.54 -5.23
N ILE A 439 19.24 5.88 -4.40
CA ILE A 439 18.18 6.49 -3.60
C ILE A 439 18.79 6.78 -2.23
N ALA A 440 19.11 8.03 -1.96
CA ALA A 440 19.74 8.45 -0.71
C ALA A 440 18.68 8.84 0.33
N LYS A 441 18.96 8.56 1.60
CA LYS A 441 18.11 9.03 2.69
C LYS A 441 18.11 10.56 2.80
N SER A 442 17.01 11.10 3.30
CA SER A 442 17.01 12.37 4.03
C SER A 442 17.74 12.24 5.37
N ASP A 443 18.18 13.35 5.95
CA ASP A 443 19.17 13.43 7.03
C ASP A 443 19.09 12.31 8.09
N SER A 444 18.02 12.21 8.88
CA SER A 444 18.05 11.36 10.08
C SER A 444 17.53 9.93 9.89
N TYR A 445 16.88 9.60 8.77
CA TYR A 445 16.16 8.33 8.63
C TYR A 445 16.87 7.35 7.69
N THR A 446 17.15 6.15 8.15
CA THR A 446 17.75 5.12 7.29
C THR A 446 16.77 4.56 6.27
N ILE A 447 17.28 3.92 5.22
CA ILE A 447 16.51 3.08 4.28
C ILE A 447 16.86 1.61 4.58
N ASN A 448 15.95 0.85 5.19
CA ASN A 448 16.22 -0.51 5.72
C ASN A 448 17.50 -0.53 6.58
N GLY A 449 17.67 0.42 7.51
CA GLY A 449 18.91 0.59 8.28
C GLY A 449 20.14 1.17 7.54
N ARG A 450 20.01 1.61 6.27
CA ARG A 450 21.14 2.11 5.43
C ARG A 450 21.06 3.60 5.12
N SER A 451 22.14 4.16 4.57
CA SER A 451 22.17 5.54 4.04
C SER A 451 21.60 5.66 2.62
N SER A 452 21.57 4.57 1.85
CA SER A 452 21.02 4.57 0.49
C SER A 452 20.55 3.18 0.03
N TYR A 453 19.72 3.17 -1.01
CA TYR A 453 19.30 2.01 -1.79
C TYR A 453 19.73 2.19 -3.25
N LYS A 454 20.06 1.12 -3.98
CA LYS A 454 20.55 1.23 -5.37
C LYS A 454 19.66 0.45 -6.32
N LEU A 455 19.40 1.03 -7.49
CA LEU A 455 18.76 0.36 -8.61
C LEU A 455 19.76 0.21 -9.75
N HIS A 456 19.91 -1.02 -10.24
CA HIS A 456 20.73 -1.39 -11.38
C HIS A 456 19.84 -1.69 -12.61
N LYS A 457 20.28 -1.30 -13.82
CA LYS A 457 19.54 -1.58 -15.07
C LYS A 457 18.05 -1.21 -14.96
N LYS A 458 17.11 -2.01 -15.49
CA LYS A 458 15.67 -1.71 -15.46
C LYS A 458 14.96 -2.18 -14.18
N GLU A 459 15.53 -1.85 -13.02
CA GLU A 459 14.95 -2.17 -11.71
C GLU A 459 13.97 -1.10 -11.20
N TRP A 460 13.13 -1.48 -10.25
CA TRP A 460 12.25 -0.56 -9.53
C TRP A 460 12.19 -0.90 -8.04
N VAL A 461 11.81 0.08 -7.23
CA VAL A 461 11.58 -0.08 -5.80
C VAL A 461 10.46 0.83 -5.33
N MET A 462 9.64 0.33 -4.42
CA MET A 462 8.72 1.10 -3.60
C MET A 462 9.41 1.45 -2.28
N ILE A 463 9.62 2.73 -2.01
CA ILE A 463 10.18 3.24 -0.75
C ILE A 463 9.04 3.79 0.10
N THR A 464 8.85 3.28 1.31
CA THR A 464 7.75 3.63 2.22
C THR A 464 8.28 4.11 3.56
N PHE A 465 7.92 5.30 4.04
CA PHE A 465 8.32 5.73 5.38
C PHE A 465 7.38 5.17 6.46
N ASP A 466 7.87 4.36 7.39
CA ASP A 466 7.04 3.73 8.43
C ASP A 466 6.84 4.60 9.69
N GLY A 467 7.51 5.75 9.76
CA GLY A 467 7.54 6.64 10.93
C GLY A 467 8.85 6.62 11.70
N SER A 468 9.69 5.62 11.48
CA SER A 468 11.00 5.44 12.12
C SER A 468 12.12 5.26 11.11
N GLU A 469 11.84 4.65 9.96
CA GLU A 469 12.77 4.50 8.85
C GLU A 469 12.03 4.43 7.50
N TRP A 470 12.78 4.60 6.42
CA TRP A 470 12.33 4.28 5.07
C TRP A 470 12.46 2.78 4.83
N ARG A 471 11.43 2.16 4.27
CA ARG A 471 11.41 0.75 3.89
C ARG A 471 11.38 0.57 2.38
N ALA A 472 12.39 -0.11 1.84
CA ALA A 472 12.45 -0.46 0.43
C ALA A 472 11.78 -1.82 0.17
N ARG A 473 10.87 -1.86 -0.80
CA ARG A 473 10.15 -3.07 -1.26
C ARG A 473 10.23 -3.22 -2.79
N PRO A 474 10.39 -4.43 -3.34
CA PRO A 474 10.62 -5.70 -2.63
C PRO A 474 11.93 -5.68 -1.82
N GLU A 475 12.03 -6.55 -0.81
CA GLU A 475 13.27 -6.73 -0.03
C GLU A 475 14.45 -7.04 -0.98
N GLU A 476 15.66 -6.60 -0.61
CA GLU A 476 16.87 -6.72 -1.45
C GLU A 476 17.11 -8.18 -1.82
N ARG A 477 17.22 -8.42 -3.13
CA ARG A 477 17.46 -9.72 -3.72
C ARG A 477 18.57 -9.61 -4.75
N ASN A 478 19.40 -10.64 -4.83
CA ASN A 478 20.35 -10.81 -5.91
C ASN A 478 20.34 -12.26 -6.39
N TYR A 479 20.62 -12.49 -7.67
CA TYR A 479 20.67 -13.82 -8.26
C TYR A 479 21.71 -13.86 -9.36
N ASP A 480 22.38 -15.01 -9.48
CA ASP A 480 23.33 -15.24 -10.56
C ASP A 480 23.43 -16.74 -10.86
N ALA A 481 24.15 -17.09 -11.93
CA ALA A 481 24.56 -18.44 -12.22
C ALA A 481 26.01 -18.66 -11.75
N ALA A 482 26.28 -19.83 -11.19
CA ALA A 482 27.65 -20.26 -10.87
C ALA A 482 28.00 -21.51 -11.68
N THR A 483 29.19 -21.49 -12.27
CA THR A 483 29.79 -22.61 -12.99
C THR A 483 31.11 -22.97 -12.32
N PHE A 484 31.28 -24.24 -11.98
CA PHE A 484 32.50 -24.76 -11.39
C PHE A 484 32.71 -26.24 -11.71
N SER A 485 33.88 -26.76 -11.35
CA SER A 485 34.32 -28.13 -11.63
C SER A 485 34.05 -29.05 -10.44
N GLY A 486 33.40 -30.19 -10.68
CA GLY A 486 33.32 -31.27 -9.71
C GLY A 486 34.65 -32.05 -9.65
N ASP A 487 34.93 -32.68 -8.51
CA ASP A 487 36.13 -33.51 -8.29
C ASP A 487 35.81 -34.95 -7.87
N GLY A 488 34.52 -35.31 -7.77
CA GLY A 488 34.06 -36.61 -7.32
C GLY A 488 34.21 -36.90 -5.82
N SER A 489 34.64 -35.93 -5.00
CA SER A 489 34.85 -36.13 -3.56
C SER A 489 34.38 -34.98 -2.65
N THR A 490 34.43 -33.74 -3.12
CA THR A 490 34.00 -32.54 -2.41
C THR A 490 32.49 -32.37 -2.54
N THR A 491 31.82 -32.09 -1.42
CA THR A 491 30.36 -31.85 -1.39
C THR A 491 30.00 -30.39 -1.13
N ASP A 492 30.95 -29.54 -0.80
CA ASP A 492 30.72 -28.17 -0.30
C ASP A 492 31.63 -27.18 -1.03
N PHE A 493 31.02 -26.28 -1.80
CA PHE A 493 31.70 -25.39 -2.73
C PHE A 493 31.39 -23.93 -2.43
N LEU A 494 32.42 -23.08 -2.46
CA LEU A 494 32.27 -21.62 -2.44
C LEU A 494 31.91 -21.14 -3.85
N ILE A 495 30.81 -20.40 -4.01
CA ILE A 495 30.29 -20.05 -5.34
C ILE A 495 30.40 -18.56 -5.69
N GLY A 496 30.78 -17.71 -4.74
CA GLY A 496 31.05 -16.28 -4.98
C GLY A 496 30.40 -15.34 -3.97
N ALA A 497 30.47 -14.04 -4.22
CA ALA A 497 29.84 -13.02 -3.39
C ALA A 497 28.32 -12.93 -3.67
N HIS A 498 27.49 -12.78 -2.64
CA HIS A 498 26.04 -12.62 -2.85
C HIS A 498 25.66 -11.23 -3.35
N GLY A 499 26.53 -10.22 -3.25
CA GLY A 499 26.24 -8.84 -3.68
C GLY A 499 25.21 -8.09 -2.82
N LEU A 500 24.46 -8.77 -1.94
CA LEU A 500 23.64 -8.11 -0.91
C LEU A 500 24.51 -7.24 0.00
N SER A 501 23.95 -6.12 0.43
CA SER A 501 24.65 -5.18 1.32
C SER A 501 24.48 -5.47 2.83
N VAL A 502 23.67 -6.48 3.20
CA VAL A 502 23.63 -7.06 4.55
C VAL A 502 24.68 -8.15 4.66
N THR A 503 25.40 -8.18 5.78
CA THR A 503 26.42 -9.19 6.11
C THR A 503 26.05 -10.04 7.32
N ASP A 504 24.89 -9.80 7.94
CA ASP A 504 24.35 -10.65 8.98
C ASP A 504 23.72 -11.89 8.33
N ALA A 505 24.41 -13.02 8.43
CA ALA A 505 23.99 -14.28 7.83
C ALA A 505 22.61 -14.76 8.33
N SER A 506 22.17 -14.36 9.54
CA SER A 506 20.85 -14.74 10.08
C SER A 506 19.68 -14.08 9.34
N LYS A 507 19.96 -13.02 8.58
CA LYS A 507 18.98 -12.25 7.81
C LYS A 507 19.02 -12.55 6.32
N ILE A 508 19.76 -13.58 5.89
CA ILE A 508 19.93 -13.91 4.48
C ILE A 508 19.45 -15.34 4.23
N VAL A 509 18.51 -15.48 3.31
CA VAL A 509 18.10 -16.79 2.78
C VAL A 509 18.74 -16.98 1.42
N VAL A 510 19.38 -18.13 1.21
CA VAL A 510 19.94 -18.52 -0.09
C VAL A 510 19.15 -19.71 -0.63
N LYS A 511 18.63 -19.56 -1.84
CA LYS A 511 18.02 -20.65 -2.62
C LYS A 511 18.95 -21.03 -3.74
N VAL A 512 19.10 -22.32 -3.99
CA VAL A 512 19.95 -22.85 -5.07
C VAL A 512 19.16 -23.88 -5.87
N SER A 513 19.25 -23.77 -7.20
CA SER A 513 18.64 -24.69 -8.16
C SER A 513 19.74 -25.31 -9.02
N PRO A 514 19.89 -26.65 -9.05
CA PRO A 514 20.83 -27.31 -9.94
C PRO A 514 20.36 -27.19 -11.41
N VAL A 515 21.29 -26.94 -12.33
CA VAL A 515 21.00 -26.75 -13.77
C VAL A 515 21.66 -27.81 -14.64
N SER A 516 22.93 -28.16 -14.38
CA SER A 516 23.62 -29.20 -15.14
C SER A 516 23.27 -30.61 -14.67
N SER A 517 23.42 -31.60 -15.55
CA SER A 517 23.19 -33.02 -15.22
C SER A 517 24.01 -33.48 -14.01
N ASP A 518 25.26 -33.05 -13.88
CA ASP A 518 26.10 -33.42 -12.74
C ASP A 518 25.66 -32.74 -11.44
N ALA A 519 25.20 -31.50 -11.49
CA ALA A 519 24.60 -30.83 -10.33
C ALA A 519 23.28 -31.51 -9.89
N ILE A 520 22.45 -31.91 -10.86
CA ILE A 520 21.17 -32.60 -10.62
C ILE A 520 21.42 -33.99 -10.02
N ASN A 521 22.38 -34.76 -10.54
CA ASN A 521 22.72 -36.08 -10.02
C ASN A 521 23.31 -36.02 -8.60
N ALA A 522 24.02 -34.94 -8.27
CA ALA A 522 24.57 -34.69 -6.94
C ALA A 522 23.52 -34.22 -5.91
N SER A 523 22.34 -33.80 -6.38
CA SER A 523 21.28 -33.20 -5.57
C SER A 523 20.54 -34.22 -4.68
N PRO A 524 19.86 -33.79 -3.60
CA PRO A 524 19.54 -32.41 -3.20
C PRO A 524 20.77 -31.56 -2.85
N CYS A 525 20.67 -30.24 -3.03
CA CYS A 525 21.66 -29.27 -2.60
C CYS A 525 21.04 -28.14 -1.79
N VAL A 526 21.85 -27.49 -0.95
CA VAL A 526 21.44 -26.38 -0.08
C VAL A 526 22.42 -25.23 -0.24
N GLY A 527 21.91 -24.02 -0.46
CA GLY A 527 22.69 -22.79 -0.41
C GLY A 527 22.68 -22.16 0.97
N TYR A 528 23.79 -21.55 1.38
CA TYR A 528 23.91 -20.81 2.63
C TYR A 528 25.03 -19.78 2.56
N VAL A 529 25.02 -18.80 3.47
CA VAL A 529 26.08 -17.79 3.61
C VAL A 529 27.33 -18.43 4.21
N ASP A 530 28.51 -18.13 3.67
CA ASP A 530 29.77 -18.68 4.18
C ASP A 530 30.01 -18.24 5.64
N PRO A 531 30.13 -19.19 6.60
CA PRO A 531 30.39 -18.85 8.00
C PRO A 531 31.71 -18.13 8.25
N ALA A 532 32.68 -18.26 7.35
CA ALA A 532 33.99 -17.60 7.44
C ALA A 532 34.01 -16.22 6.76
N ASP A 533 33.11 -15.97 5.81
CA ASP A 533 33.02 -14.71 5.06
C ASP A 533 31.57 -14.45 4.69
N THR A 534 30.88 -13.68 5.52
CA THR A 534 29.43 -13.47 5.38
C THR A 534 29.04 -12.61 4.18
N THR A 535 29.97 -12.26 3.29
CA THR A 535 29.69 -11.64 1.99
C THR A 535 29.55 -12.67 0.85
N LYS A 536 29.82 -13.94 1.13
CA LYS A 536 29.88 -15.03 0.14
C LYS A 536 28.84 -16.11 0.38
N ILE A 537 28.53 -16.85 -0.69
CA ILE A 537 27.62 -17.98 -0.69
C ILE A 537 28.40 -19.27 -0.88
N ARG A 538 27.95 -20.32 -0.21
CA ARG A 538 28.35 -21.71 -0.44
C ARG A 538 27.15 -22.54 -0.88
N VAL A 539 27.43 -23.60 -1.62
CA VAL A 539 26.46 -24.66 -1.95
C VAL A 539 26.98 -25.99 -1.43
N LYS A 540 26.10 -26.75 -0.75
CA LYS A 540 26.40 -28.10 -0.29
C LYS A 540 25.48 -29.12 -0.95
N PHE A 541 26.06 -30.08 -1.66
CA PHE A 541 25.37 -31.20 -2.29
C PHE A 541 25.28 -32.40 -1.35
N SER A 542 24.27 -33.25 -1.56
CA SER A 542 24.09 -34.50 -0.81
C SER A 542 25.11 -35.58 -1.18
N SER A 543 25.60 -35.55 -2.42
CA SER A 543 26.69 -36.38 -2.92
C SER A 543 27.67 -35.54 -3.73
N ALA A 544 28.93 -35.97 -3.84
CA ALA A 544 29.93 -35.20 -4.55
C ALA A 544 29.64 -35.22 -6.07
N PRO A 545 29.56 -34.06 -6.75
CA PRO A 545 29.42 -34.01 -8.20
C PRO A 545 30.58 -34.74 -8.90
N ALA A 546 30.29 -35.41 -10.02
CA ALA A 546 31.27 -36.15 -10.79
C ALA A 546 32.47 -35.29 -11.19
N SER A 547 33.66 -35.89 -11.30
CA SER A 547 34.86 -35.19 -11.73
C SER A 547 34.71 -34.67 -13.16
N GLY A 548 34.88 -33.37 -13.36
CA GLY A 548 34.77 -32.75 -14.69
C GLY A 548 35.13 -31.26 -14.64
N ALA A 549 35.54 -30.71 -15.78
CA ALA A 549 35.79 -29.28 -15.89
C ALA A 549 34.49 -28.53 -16.21
N ASP A 550 34.15 -27.52 -15.39
CA ASP A 550 32.99 -26.64 -15.54
C ASP A 550 31.65 -27.38 -15.75
N ASN A 551 31.57 -28.60 -15.21
CA ASN A 551 30.45 -29.51 -15.40
C ASN A 551 29.32 -29.30 -14.38
N VAL A 552 29.57 -28.55 -13.32
CA VAL A 552 28.57 -28.20 -12.30
C VAL A 552 28.07 -26.78 -12.58
N GLN A 553 26.78 -26.67 -12.92
CA GLN A 553 26.09 -25.39 -13.11
C GLN A 553 24.88 -25.32 -12.19
N ILE A 554 24.77 -24.19 -11.48
CA ILE A 554 23.63 -23.87 -10.60
C ILE A 554 23.16 -22.44 -10.86
N VAL A 555 21.92 -22.15 -10.51
CA VAL A 555 21.40 -20.79 -10.35
C VAL A 555 21.13 -20.58 -8.87
N TRP A 556 21.47 -19.41 -8.34
CA TRP A 556 21.24 -19.06 -6.94
C TRP A 556 20.46 -17.75 -6.82
N GLU A 557 19.69 -17.64 -5.74
CA GLU A 557 19.01 -16.42 -5.29
C GLU A 557 19.38 -16.19 -3.83
N ALA A 558 19.84 -15.00 -3.49
CA ALA A 558 20.04 -14.55 -2.12
C ALA A 558 19.04 -13.43 -1.82
N GLN A 559 18.30 -13.54 -0.71
CA GLN A 559 17.29 -12.58 -0.30
C GLN A 559 17.54 -12.15 1.15
N VAL A 560 17.42 -10.86 1.43
CA VAL A 560 17.33 -10.35 2.80
C VAL A 560 15.93 -10.62 3.35
N ILE A 561 15.84 -11.27 4.51
CA ILE A 561 14.58 -11.51 5.24
C ILE A 561 14.50 -10.59 6.47
N SER A 562 13.27 -10.17 6.81
CA SER A 562 12.96 -9.23 7.90
C SER A 562 12.80 -9.88 9.27
#